data_AF-A0A972CEH1-F1
#
_entry.id   AF-A0A972CEH1-F1
#
_cell.length_a   1.000
_cell.length_b   1.000
_cell.length_c   1.000
_cell.angle_alpha   90.00
_cell.angle_beta   90.00
_cell.angle_gamma   90.00
#
_symmetry.space_group_name_H-M   'P 1'
#
loop_
_entity.id
_entity.type
_entity.pdbx_description
1 polymer ?
#
loop_
_entity_poly.entity_id
_entity_poly.type
_entity_poly.pdbx_seq_one_letter_code
_entity_poly.pdbx_strand_id
1 'polypeptide(L)'
;MLPVVLGAILGVAVAWFNFRLLLRTVEGVSKTTKSTETYVLSRNLLRSTLYAVAIIASVMLEQINALATGAGIVAVAIIYFIKYTRSKSNGKKDD
;
A
#
# COMPACT_ATOMS: atom_id res chain seq x y z
N MET A 1 10.08 16.85 -16.68
CA MET A 1 9.28 16.98 -15.42
C MET A 1 8.06 16.08 -15.40
N LEU A 2 7.28 16.01 -16.50
CA LEU A 2 6.09 15.15 -16.60
C LEU A 2 6.32 13.68 -16.15
N PRO A 3 7.43 12.99 -16.49
CA PRO A 3 7.63 11.61 -16.06
C PRO A 3 7.79 11.41 -14.55
N VAL A 4 8.35 12.42 -13.88
CA VAL A 4 8.51 12.42 -12.41
C VAL A 4 7.15 12.58 -11.74
N VAL A 5 6.31 13.48 -12.26
CA VAL A 5 4.96 13.71 -11.73
C VAL A 5 4.10 12.45 -11.92
N LEU A 6 4.12 11.85 -13.11
CA LEU A 6 3.37 10.62 -13.40
C LEU A 6 3.86 9.44 -12.54
N GLY A 7 5.17 9.29 -12.36
CA GLY A 7 5.73 8.30 -11.44
C GLY A 7 5.25 8.51 -10.00
N ALA A 8 5.35 9.74 -9.48
CA ALA A 8 4.88 10.04 -8.13
C ALA A 8 3.38 9.74 -7.95
N ILE A 9 2.53 10.12 -8.91
CA ILE A 9 1.08 9.84 -8.88
C ILE A 9 0.83 8.33 -8.87
N LEU A 10 1.51 7.58 -9.75
CA LEU A 10 1.38 6.12 -9.80
C LEU A 10 1.79 5.50 -8.45
N GLY A 11 2.92 5.93 -7.89
CA GLY A 11 3.40 5.44 -6.60
C GLY A 11 2.43 5.70 -5.46
N VAL A 12 1.87 6.91 -5.39
CA VAL A 12 0.85 7.29 -4.40
C VAL A 12 -0.40 6.44 -4.56
N ALA A 13 -0.91 6.28 -5.78
CA ALA A 13 -2.11 5.49 -6.06
C ALA A 13 -1.93 4.02 -5.65
N VAL A 14 -0.79 3.42 -5.99
CA VAL A 14 -0.43 2.03 -5.66
C VAL A 14 -0.35 1.85 -4.14
N ALA A 15 0.36 2.73 -3.43
CA ALA A 15 0.48 2.64 -1.99
C ALA A 15 -0.85 2.86 -1.26
N TRP A 16 -1.67 3.79 -1.73
CA TRP A 16 -3.01 4.01 -1.20
C TRP A 16 -3.89 2.76 -1.33
N PHE A 17 -3.91 2.15 -2.52
CA PHE A 17 -4.68 0.94 -2.77
C PHE A 17 -4.16 -0.24 -1.93
N ASN A 18 -2.84 -0.37 -1.82
CA ASN A 18 -2.20 -1.38 -0.97
C ASN A 18 -2.63 -1.26 0.50
N PHE A 19 -2.65 -0.04 1.04
CA PHE A 19 -3.07 0.20 2.42
C PHE A 19 -4.56 -0.11 2.63
N ARG A 20 -5.41 0.27 1.68
CA ARG A 20 -6.84 -0.05 1.73
C ARG A 20 -7.09 -1.56 1.72
N LEU A 21 -6.32 -2.31 0.92
CA LEU A 21 -6.36 -3.77 0.91
C LEU A 21 -5.89 -4.37 2.24
N LEU A 22 -4.86 -3.79 2.85
CA LEU A 22 -4.37 -4.22 4.16
C LEU A 22 -5.44 -4.05 5.24
N LEU A 23 -6.09 -2.88 5.32
CA LEU A 23 -7.18 -2.63 6.28
C LEU A 23 -8.33 -3.63 6.11
N ARG A 24 -8.78 -3.87 4.88
CA ARG A 24 -9.82 -4.87 4.58
C ARG A 24 -9.39 -6.30 4.91
N THR A 25 -8.10 -6.58 4.87
CA THR A 25 -7.57 -7.88 5.27
C THR A 25 -7.68 -8.01 6.78
N VAL A 26 -7.22 -7.01 7.54
CA VAL A 26 -7.32 -7.00 9.00
C VAL A 26 -8.78 -7.10 9.47
N GLU A 27 -9.69 -6.33 8.89
CA GLU A 27 -11.13 -6.39 9.21
C GLU A 27 -11.80 -7.71 8.80
N GLY A 28 -11.31 -8.35 7.74
CA GLY A 28 -11.87 -9.58 7.20
C GLY A 28 -11.34 -10.84 7.89
N VAL A 29 -10.15 -10.78 8.50
CA VAL A 29 -9.56 -11.91 9.24
C VAL A 29 -10.45 -12.32 10.41
N SER A 30 -11.04 -11.37 11.15
CA SER A 30 -11.94 -11.70 12.27
C SER A 30 -13.31 -12.23 11.82
N LYS A 31 -13.66 -12.06 10.54
CA LYS A 31 -14.97 -12.44 9.97
C LYS A 31 -14.91 -13.72 9.13
N THR A 32 -13.72 -14.26 8.88
CA THR A 32 -13.56 -15.42 8.00
C THR A 32 -13.81 -16.71 8.77
N THR A 33 -14.70 -17.56 8.24
CA THR A 33 -15.00 -18.90 8.75
C THR A 33 -14.14 -19.99 8.10
N LYS A 34 -13.41 -19.67 7.03
CA LYS A 34 -12.38 -20.52 6.41
C LYS A 34 -11.01 -20.31 7.08
N SER A 35 -10.00 -21.11 6.70
CA SER A 35 -8.61 -20.92 7.14
C SER A 35 -8.17 -19.46 6.96
N THR A 36 -7.90 -18.80 8.09
CA THR A 36 -7.41 -17.42 8.14
C THR A 36 -6.12 -17.26 7.35
N GLU A 37 -5.27 -18.28 7.35
CA GLU A 37 -4.02 -18.30 6.60
C GLU A 37 -4.26 -18.15 5.10
N THR A 38 -5.18 -18.93 4.53
CA THR A 38 -5.50 -18.84 3.10
C THR A 38 -6.08 -17.48 2.73
N TYR A 39 -6.90 -16.89 3.61
CA TYR A 39 -7.44 -15.54 3.39
C TYR A 39 -6.34 -14.49 3.35
N VAL A 40 -5.44 -14.48 4.34
CA VAL A 40 -4.30 -13.56 4.39
C VAL A 40 -3.38 -13.75 3.18
N LEU A 41 -3.10 -15.01 2.80
CA LEU A 41 -2.22 -15.33 1.69
C LEU A 41 -2.78 -14.84 0.35
N SER A 42 -4.08 -15.02 0.11
CA SER A 42 -4.74 -14.51 -1.10
C SER A 42 -4.71 -12.97 -1.20
N ARG A 43 -4.86 -12.29 -0.05
CA ARG A 43 -4.78 -10.83 0.02
C ARG A 43 -3.36 -10.33 -0.19
N ASN A 44 -2.36 -11.04 0.35
CA ASN A 44 -0.96 -10.72 0.09
C ASN A 44 -0.57 -10.93 -1.37
N LEU A 45 -1.06 -11.99 -2.02
CA LEU A 45 -0.88 -12.18 -3.47
C LEU A 45 -1.43 -10.98 -4.26
N LEU A 46 -2.65 -10.52 -3.94
CA LEU A 46 -3.24 -9.35 -4.60
C LEU A 46 -2.38 -8.08 -4.41
N ARG A 47 -1.83 -7.88 -3.21
CA ARG A 47 -0.92 -6.77 -2.89
C ARG A 47 0.39 -6.88 -3.66
N SER A 48 0.96 -8.08 -3.78
CA SER A 48 2.17 -8.33 -4.56
C SER A 48 1.95 -8.08 -6.05
N THR A 49 0.82 -8.53 -6.61
CA THR A 49 0.45 -8.26 -8.01
C THR A 49 0.34 -6.76 -8.26
N LEU A 50 -0.23 -5.99 -7.33
CA LEU A 50 -0.33 -4.55 -7.45
C LEU A 50 1.05 -3.88 -7.58
N TYR A 51 2.01 -4.29 -6.74
CA TYR A 51 3.39 -3.78 -6.84
C TYR A 51 4.09 -4.24 -8.13
N ALA A 52 3.90 -5.50 -8.53
CA ALA A 52 4.48 -6.03 -9.76
C ALA A 52 4.02 -5.21 -10.98
N VAL A 53 2.71 -4.92 -11.09
CA VAL A 53 2.16 -4.08 -12.15
C VAL A 53 2.77 -2.68 -12.12
N ALA A 54 2.92 -2.07 -10.94
CA ALA A 54 3.51 -0.74 -10.80
C ALA A 54 4.99 -0.70 -11.23
N ILE A 55 5.75 -1.75 -10.90
CA ILE A 55 7.16 -1.89 -11.30
C ILE A 55 7.25 -2.06 -12.82
N ILE A 56 6.46 -2.99 -13.39
CA ILE A 56 6.43 -3.22 -14.84
C ILE A 56 6.07 -1.93 -15.57
N ALA A 57 5.01 -1.23 -15.14
CA ALA A 57 4.62 0.05 -15.73
C ALA A 57 5.74 1.09 -15.64
N SER A 58 6.43 1.18 -14.49
CA SER A 58 7.52 2.14 -14.30
C SER A 58 8.78 1.83 -15.10
N VAL A 59 8.96 0.59 -15.56
CA VAL A 59 10.11 0.17 -16.38
C VAL A 59 9.78 0.21 -17.86
N MET A 60 8.57 -0.20 -18.26
CA MET A 60 8.18 -0.29 -19.67
C MET A 60 7.69 1.03 -20.27
N LEU A 61 7.19 1.96 -19.43
CA LEU A 61 6.72 3.27 -19.90
C LEU A 61 7.78 4.32 -19.63
N GLU A 62 8.41 4.83 -20.69
CA GLU A 62 9.41 5.93 -20.61
C GLU A 62 8.84 7.20 -19.98
N GLN A 63 7.51 7.34 -20.00
CA GLN A 63 6.76 8.44 -19.40
C GLN A 63 6.63 8.30 -17.88
N ILE A 64 7.15 7.25 -17.26
CA ILE A 64 7.04 6.99 -15.82
C ILE A 64 8.43 6.85 -15.24
N ASN A 65 8.78 7.76 -14.33
CA ASN A 65 10.05 7.67 -13.63
C ASN A 65 9.93 6.69 -12.44
N ALA A 66 10.66 5.58 -12.51
CA ALA A 66 10.64 4.54 -11.47
C ALA A 66 11.09 5.03 -10.07
N LEU A 67 12.07 5.93 -9.99
CA LEU A 67 12.48 6.53 -8.71
C LEU A 67 11.36 7.36 -8.10
N ALA A 68 10.64 8.13 -8.93
CA ALA A 68 9.50 8.92 -8.47
C ALA A 68 8.33 8.03 -8.01
N THR A 69 8.07 6.91 -8.70
CA THR A 69 7.12 5.89 -8.26
C THR A 69 7.50 5.32 -6.90
N GLY A 70 8.76 4.91 -6.72
CA GLY A 70 9.28 4.42 -5.44
C GLY A 70 9.13 5.45 -4.31
N ALA A 71 9.50 6.70 -4.58
CA ALA A 71 9.35 7.80 -3.62
C ALA A 71 7.89 8.03 -3.22
N GLY A 72 6.96 8.01 -4.18
CA GLY A 72 5.52 8.12 -3.92
C GLY A 72 5.00 6.98 -3.02
N ILE A 73 5.47 5.75 -3.26
CA ILE A 73 5.10 4.59 -2.43
C ILE A 73 5.59 4.78 -0.99
N VAL A 74 6.87 5.13 -0.82
CA VAL A 74 7.49 5.30 0.50
C VAL A 74 6.85 6.45 1.26
N ALA A 75 6.58 7.57 0.61
CA ALA A 75 5.94 8.73 1.23
C ALA A 75 4.58 8.37 1.84
N VAL A 76 3.73 7.67 1.08
CA VAL A 76 2.42 7.22 1.57
C VAL A 76 2.57 6.21 2.71
N ALA A 77 3.50 5.26 2.59
CA ALA A 77 3.78 4.29 3.65
C ALA A 77 4.17 4.97 4.97
N ILE A 78 5.05 5.98 4.92
CA ILE A 78 5.45 6.77 6.10
C ILE A 78 4.26 7.50 6.70
N ILE A 79 3.44 8.18 5.88
CA ILE A 79 2.25 8.91 6.35
C ILE A 79 1.31 7.97 7.11
N TYR A 80 1.01 6.80 6.54
CA TYR A 80 0.15 5.82 7.19
C TYR A 80 0.77 5.22 8.44
N PHE A 81 2.07 4.95 8.42
CA PHE A 81 2.80 4.45 9.58
C PHE A 81 2.73 5.44 10.75
N ILE A 82 2.99 6.72 10.49
CA ILE A 82 2.88 7.78 11.51
C ILE A 82 1.45 7.89 12.02
N LYS A 83 0.46 7.92 11.11
CA LYS A 83 -0.96 8.02 11.47
C LYS A 83 -1.41 6.86 12.35
N TYR A 84 -1.03 5.63 12.00
CA TYR A 84 -1.38 4.44 12.76
C TYR A 84 -0.69 4.40 14.13
N THR A 85 0.60 4.76 14.18
CA THR A 85 1.37 4.80 15.44
C THR A 85 0.82 5.86 16.40
N ARG A 86 0.48 7.06 15.91
CA ARG A 86 -0.16 8.10 16.74
C ARG A 86 -1.56 7.68 17.21
N SER A 87 -2.37 7.06 16.35
CA SER A 87 -3.69 6.57 16.72
C SER A 87 -3.62 5.54 17.86
N LYS A 88 -2.65 4.63 17.82
CA LYS A 88 -2.43 3.62 18.87
C LYS A 88 -1.89 4.23 20.16
N SER A 89 -1.07 5.28 20.07
CA SER A 89 -0.53 5.99 21.24
C SER A 89 -1.59 6.80 21.99
N ASN A 90 -2.57 7.38 21.29
CA ASN A 90 -3.64 8.16 21.93
C ASN A 90 -4.73 7.27 22.55
N GLY A 91 -4.97 6.06 22.02
CA GLY A 91 -5.92 5.12 22.61
C GLY A 91 -5.41 4.37 23.86
N LYS A 92 -4.24 4.76 24.40
CA LYS A 92 -3.61 4.14 25.58
C LYS A 92 -3.46 5.10 26.76
N LYS A 93 -4.05 6.31 26.66
CA LYS A 93 -4.01 7.35 27.70
C LYS A 93 -5.30 7.43 28.53
N ASP A 94 -6.25 6.54 28.28
CA ASP A 94 -7.57 6.56 28.92
C ASP A 94 -7.78 5.39 29.92
N ASP A 95 -6.71 4.68 30.31
CA ASP A 95 -6.71 3.67 31.38
C ASP A 95 -6.00 4.19 32.64
#